data_AF-A0AAJ4RD67-F1
#
_entry.id   AF-A0AAJ4RD67-F1
#
_cell.length_a   1.000
_cell.length_b   1.000
_cell.length_c   1.000
_cell.angle_alpha   90.00
_cell.angle_beta   90.00
_cell.angle_gamma   90.00
#
_symmetry.space_group_name_H-M   'P 1'
#
loop_
_entity.id
_entity.type
_entity.pdbx_description
1 polymer ?
#
loop_
_entity_poly.entity_id
_entity_poly.type
_entity_poly.pdbx_seq_one_letter_code
_entity_poly.pdbx_strand_id
1 'polypeptide(L)'
;MATPKDMLTTWDKVQFGAVLPSFEDPEHKKRSKFHSYNYTVADWRVEKPVFNRELCIDCDYCWVFCPDSCFQVEEVVNKRGKKQAKIVGINYNLCKGCGVCVEVCPTPIKSLLMFPEYVDNEEALKQWPKKD
;
A
#
# COMPACT_ATOMS: atom_id res chain seq x y z
N MET A 1 -34.74 2.57 21.11
CA MET A 1 -33.31 2.21 21.09
C MET A 1 -32.56 3.42 20.59
N ALA A 2 -31.77 4.07 21.45
CA ALA A 2 -31.15 5.35 21.16
C ALA A 2 -30.24 5.24 19.93
N THR A 3 -30.47 6.11 18.94
CA THR A 3 -29.59 6.20 17.78
C THR A 3 -28.24 6.76 18.22
N PRO A 4 -27.09 6.15 17.83
CA PRO A 4 -25.81 6.37 18.49
C PRO A 4 -25.13 7.73 18.27
N LYS A 5 -25.81 8.73 17.67
CA LYS A 5 -25.18 9.98 17.22
C LYS A 5 -24.47 10.74 18.33
N ASP A 6 -24.95 10.62 19.58
CA ASP A 6 -24.43 11.40 20.71
C ASP A 6 -23.60 10.58 21.72
N MET A 7 -23.52 9.25 21.61
CA MET A 7 -23.01 8.40 22.70
C MET A 7 -21.58 7.86 22.55
N LEU A 8 -20.88 8.13 21.45
CA LEU A 8 -19.63 7.41 21.14
C LEU A 8 -18.52 8.34 20.64
N THR A 9 -18.16 9.34 21.46
CA THR A 9 -17.06 10.26 21.14
C THR A 9 -15.68 9.70 21.50
N THR A 10 -15.58 8.79 22.48
CA THR A 10 -14.33 8.18 22.94
C THR A 10 -14.55 6.71 23.37
N TRP A 11 -13.50 5.87 23.31
CA TRP A 11 -13.60 4.42 23.52
C TRP A 11 -14.10 4.02 24.92
N ASP A 12 -13.83 4.86 25.92
CA ASP A 12 -14.23 4.72 27.33
C ASP A 12 -15.72 5.03 27.58
N LYS A 13 -16.41 5.65 26.62
CA LYS A 13 -17.84 5.99 26.72
C LYS A 13 -18.75 4.98 26.04
N VAL A 14 -18.17 3.96 25.39
CA VAL A 14 -18.93 2.87 24.77
C VAL A 14 -19.53 2.03 25.89
N GLN A 15 -20.86 2.03 26.01
CA GLN A 15 -21.55 1.18 27.00
C GLN A 15 -21.30 -0.30 26.69
N PHE A 16 -21.11 -1.13 27.73
CA PHE A 16 -21.04 -2.57 27.57
C PHE A 16 -22.29 -3.10 26.87
N GLY A 17 -22.10 -3.82 25.75
CA GLY A 17 -23.20 -4.30 24.90
C GLY A 17 -23.70 -3.32 23.85
N ALA A 18 -23.08 -2.14 23.70
CA ALA A 18 -23.34 -1.26 22.57
C ALA A 18 -22.94 -1.93 21.25
N VAL A 19 -23.81 -1.83 20.25
CA VAL A 19 -23.54 -2.28 18.89
C VAL A 19 -23.16 -1.06 18.05
N LEU A 20 -21.99 -1.10 17.42
CA LEU A 20 -21.60 -0.16 16.38
C LEU A 20 -22.28 -0.60 15.07
N PRO A 21 -23.28 0.13 14.56
CA PRO A 21 -23.95 -0.28 13.33
C PRO A 21 -22.99 -0.14 12.15
N SER A 22 -22.92 -1.16 11.30
CA SER A 22 -22.11 -1.13 10.08
C SER A 22 -22.55 -0.05 9.08
N PHE A 23 -23.80 0.43 9.19
CA PHE A 23 -24.41 1.39 8.29
C PHE A 23 -24.89 2.64 9.05
N GLU A 24 -24.58 3.82 8.51
CA GLU A 24 -25.16 5.10 8.91
C GLU A 24 -26.60 5.25 8.41
N ASP A 25 -26.87 4.68 7.22
CA ASP A 25 -28.19 4.61 6.61
C ASP A 25 -28.41 3.17 6.11
N PRO A 26 -29.14 2.33 6.87
CA PRO A 26 -29.40 0.94 6.49
C PRO A 26 -30.22 0.78 5.22
N GLU A 27 -31.15 1.70 4.92
CA GLU A 27 -32.04 1.62 3.77
C GLU A 27 -31.24 1.79 2.47
N HIS A 28 -30.32 2.75 2.46
CA HIS A 28 -29.42 3.00 1.33
C HIS A 28 -28.09 2.25 1.42
N LYS A 29 -27.92 1.36 2.41
CA LYS A 29 -26.68 0.61 2.68
C LYS A 29 -25.44 1.52 2.76
N LYS A 30 -25.59 2.75 3.24
CA LYS A 30 -24.48 3.68 3.42
C LYS A 30 -23.67 3.24 4.63
N ARG A 31 -22.45 2.76 4.39
CA ARG A 31 -21.55 2.28 5.45
C ARG A 31 -21.14 3.42 6.37
N SER A 32 -20.97 3.10 7.65
CA SER A 32 -20.41 4.04 8.62
C SER A 32 -19.04 4.53 8.18
N LYS A 33 -18.70 5.79 8.45
CA LYS A 33 -17.36 6.34 8.24
C LYS A 33 -16.26 5.43 8.77
N PHE A 34 -16.47 4.81 9.94
CA PHE A 34 -15.50 3.95 10.62
C PHE A 34 -15.56 2.48 10.20
N HIS A 35 -16.33 2.14 9.17
CA HIS A 35 -16.41 0.79 8.65
C HIS A 35 -15.10 0.40 7.96
N SER A 36 -14.57 -0.79 8.25
CA SER A 36 -13.28 -1.29 7.73
C SER A 36 -13.11 -1.18 6.21
N TYR A 37 -14.21 -1.34 5.47
CA TYR A 37 -14.27 -1.11 4.01
C TYR A 37 -13.78 0.25 3.51
N ASN A 38 -13.89 1.30 4.31
CA ASN A 38 -13.44 2.64 3.93
C ASN A 38 -11.94 2.84 4.17
N TYR A 39 -11.28 1.87 4.81
CA TYR A 39 -9.85 1.89 5.08
C TYR A 39 -9.14 0.92 4.16
N THR A 40 -7.91 1.26 3.86
CA THR A 40 -6.97 0.44 3.09
C THR A 40 -5.84 -0.03 4.01
N VAL A 41 -4.97 -0.88 3.47
CA VAL A 41 -3.77 -1.28 4.19
C VAL A 41 -2.80 -0.11 4.36
N ALA A 42 -2.95 0.97 3.58
CA ALA A 42 -2.09 2.14 3.69
C ALA A 42 -2.30 2.95 4.98
N ASP A 43 -3.51 2.93 5.54
CA ASP A 43 -3.92 3.87 6.59
C ASP A 43 -3.14 3.75 7.90
N TRP A 44 -2.44 2.64 8.13
CA TRP A 44 -1.66 2.38 9.34
C TRP A 44 -0.14 2.34 9.09
N ARG A 45 0.30 2.57 7.86
CA ARG A 45 1.70 2.49 7.46
C ARG A 45 2.46 3.76 7.84
N VAL A 46 3.68 3.60 8.36
CA VAL A 46 4.58 4.70 8.69
C VAL A 46 5.56 5.00 7.54
N GLU A 47 6.02 3.97 6.84
CA GLU A 47 6.98 4.05 5.74
C GLU A 47 6.53 3.20 4.54
N LYS A 48 6.79 3.66 3.32
CA LYS A 48 6.48 2.95 2.07
C LYS A 48 7.72 2.75 1.21
N PRO A 49 7.79 1.64 0.45
CA PRO A 49 8.80 1.48 -0.59
C PRO A 49 8.46 2.39 -1.78
N VAL A 50 9.43 3.18 -2.24
CA VAL A 50 9.35 3.93 -3.50
C VAL A 50 10.09 3.16 -4.58
N PHE A 51 9.49 3.07 -5.76
CA PHE A 51 10.02 2.30 -6.89
C PHE A 51 10.70 3.21 -7.92
N ASN A 52 12.01 3.01 -8.11
CA ASN A 52 12.78 3.62 -9.17
C ASN A 52 12.88 2.68 -10.38
N ARG A 53 12.10 3.00 -11.41
CA ARG A 53 12.00 2.20 -12.64
C ARG A 53 13.28 2.18 -13.46
N GLU A 54 14.09 3.23 -13.42
CA GLU A 54 15.31 3.36 -14.24
C GLU A 54 16.37 2.33 -13.86
N LEU A 55 16.40 1.92 -12.60
CA LEU A 55 17.33 0.94 -12.06
C LEU A 55 16.77 -0.49 -12.08
N CYS A 56 15.48 -0.66 -12.37
CA CYS A 56 14.83 -1.96 -12.34
C CYS A 56 15.22 -2.82 -13.55
N ILE A 57 15.53 -4.10 -13.28
CA ILE A 57 15.92 -5.08 -14.30
C ILE A 57 14.83 -6.12 -14.61
N ASP A 58 13.60 -5.93 -14.11
CA ASP A 58 12.47 -6.88 -14.30
C ASP A 58 12.81 -8.33 -13.88
N CYS A 59 13.39 -8.48 -12.68
CA CYS A 59 13.73 -9.79 -12.10
C CYS A 59 12.58 -10.43 -11.30
N ASP A 60 11.46 -9.73 -11.13
CA ASP A 60 10.26 -10.16 -10.41
C ASP A 60 10.40 -10.51 -8.93
N TYR A 61 11.59 -10.37 -8.32
CA TYR A 61 11.79 -10.72 -6.90
C TYR A 61 10.89 -9.92 -5.97
N CYS A 62 10.76 -8.62 -6.21
CA CYS A 62 9.88 -7.78 -5.41
C CYS A 62 8.41 -8.23 -5.49
N TRP A 63 7.97 -8.76 -6.64
CA TRP A 63 6.62 -9.29 -6.84
C TRP A 63 6.46 -10.65 -6.16
N VAL A 64 7.39 -11.59 -6.35
CA VAL A 64 7.37 -12.95 -5.78
C VAL A 64 7.39 -12.93 -4.25
N PHE A 65 8.21 -12.06 -3.65
CA PHE A 65 8.37 -11.99 -2.20
C PHE A 65 7.39 -11.04 -1.52
N CYS A 66 6.54 -10.34 -2.27
CA CYS A 66 5.53 -9.46 -1.66
C CYS A 66 4.44 -10.29 -0.98
N PRO A 67 4.23 -10.14 0.34
CA PRO A 67 3.18 -10.91 1.04
C PRO A 67 1.76 -10.49 0.68
N ASP A 68 1.58 -9.32 0.06
CA ASP A 68 0.27 -8.73 -0.28
C ASP A 68 0.08 -8.53 -1.78
N SER A 69 1.02 -8.99 -2.61
CA SER A 69 0.97 -8.86 -4.07
C SER A 69 0.63 -7.43 -4.55
N CYS A 70 1.25 -6.42 -3.94
CA CYS A 70 0.91 -5.01 -4.20
C CYS A 70 1.55 -4.45 -5.48
N PHE A 71 2.41 -5.20 -6.17
CA PHE A 71 3.08 -4.74 -7.40
C PHE A 71 2.17 -4.85 -8.62
N GLN A 72 2.12 -3.78 -9.40
CA GLN A 72 1.42 -3.72 -10.68
C GLN A 72 2.36 -4.22 -11.77
N VAL A 73 1.87 -5.13 -12.61
CA VAL A 73 2.64 -5.80 -13.66
C VAL A 73 1.95 -5.71 -15.00
N GLU A 74 2.73 -5.47 -16.06
CA GLU A 74 2.28 -5.50 -17.45
C GLU A 74 3.01 -6.59 -18.23
N GLU A 75 2.33 -7.22 -19.18
CA GLU A 75 2.98 -8.15 -20.11
C GLU A 75 3.68 -7.35 -21.22
N VAL A 76 4.98 -7.57 -21.40
CA VAL A 76 5.78 -6.98 -22.47
C VAL A 76 6.52 -8.05 -23.27
N VAL A 77 6.87 -7.73 -24.51
CA VAL A 77 7.75 -8.58 -25.33
C VAL A 77 9.17 -8.06 -25.22
N ASN A 78 10.08 -8.89 -24.73
CA ASN A 78 11.48 -8.51 -24.60
C ASN A 78 12.19 -8.49 -25.98
N LYS A 79 13.44 -8.02 -26.00
CA LYS A 79 14.26 -7.94 -27.23
C LYS A 79 14.48 -9.29 -27.93
N ARG A 80 14.19 -10.42 -27.26
CA ARG A 80 14.31 -11.78 -27.79
C ARG A 80 12.97 -12.35 -28.27
N GLY A 81 11.91 -11.53 -28.35
CA GLY A 81 10.59 -11.94 -28.79
C GLY A 81 9.80 -12.78 -27.76
N LYS A 82 10.27 -12.87 -26.51
CA LYS A 82 9.58 -13.63 -25.45
C LYS A 82 8.74 -12.70 -24.57
N LYS A 83 7.58 -13.19 -24.14
CA LYS A 83 6.75 -12.54 -23.13
C LYS A 83 7.49 -12.48 -21.80
N GLN A 84 7.41 -11.35 -21.12
CA GLN A 84 8.01 -11.08 -19.82
C GLN A 84 7.10 -10.14 -19.02
N ALA A 85 7.06 -10.29 -17.71
CA ALA A 85 6.41 -9.34 -16.82
C ALA A 85 7.28 -8.10 -16.66
N LYS A 86 6.66 -6.92 -16.70
CA LYS A 86 7.29 -5.64 -16.43
C LYS A 86 6.64 -5.03 -15.20
N ILE A 87 7.44 -4.75 -14.18
CA ILE A 87 6.96 -4.05 -12.98
C ILE A 87 6.73 -2.57 -13.33
N VAL A 88 5.49 -2.09 -13.23
CA VAL A 88 5.13 -0.71 -13.59
C VAL A 88 4.92 0.19 -12.38
N GLY A 89 4.62 -0.38 -11.22
CA GLY A 89 4.38 0.42 -10.02
C GLY A 89 3.97 -0.41 -8.81
N ILE A 90 3.59 0.30 -7.75
CA ILE A 90 3.11 -0.26 -6.50
C ILE A 90 1.71 0.30 -6.24
N ASN A 91 0.75 -0.59 -6.02
CA ASN A 91 -0.55 -0.23 -5.50
C ASN A 91 -0.46 0.00 -3.99
N TYR A 92 -0.33 1.26 -3.58
CA TYR A 92 -0.16 1.62 -2.19
C TYR A 92 -1.36 1.29 -1.29
N ASN A 93 -2.56 1.10 -1.84
CA ASN A 93 -3.74 0.69 -1.07
C ASN A 93 -3.61 -0.75 -0.53
N LEU A 94 -2.79 -1.58 -1.18
CA LEU A 94 -2.50 -2.95 -0.78
C LEU A 94 -1.17 -3.10 -0.05
N CYS A 95 -0.26 -2.14 -0.20
CA CYS A 95 1.08 -2.22 0.35
C CYS A 95 1.08 -2.09 1.87
N LYS A 96 1.66 -3.05 2.60
CA LYS A 96 1.86 -2.93 4.06
C LYS A 96 3.01 -2.02 4.48
N GLY A 97 3.95 -1.74 3.57
CA GLY A 97 5.20 -1.06 3.95
C GLY A 97 6.19 -1.96 4.70
N CYS A 98 6.13 -3.29 4.52
CA CYS A 98 6.97 -4.24 5.26
C CYS A 98 8.46 -4.25 4.86
N GLY A 99 8.86 -3.58 3.77
CA GLY A 99 10.26 -3.47 3.36
C GLY A 99 10.90 -4.70 2.70
N VAL A 100 10.24 -5.88 2.71
CA VAL A 100 10.79 -7.12 2.12
C VAL A 100 11.25 -6.94 0.67
N CYS A 101 10.47 -6.22 -0.13
CA CYS A 101 10.80 -5.95 -1.53
C CYS A 101 12.10 -5.15 -1.73
N VAL A 102 12.46 -4.29 -0.77
CA VAL A 102 13.73 -3.54 -0.76
C VAL A 102 14.87 -4.48 -0.38
N GLU A 103 14.67 -5.36 0.60
CA GLU A 103 15.68 -6.30 1.06
C GLU A 103 16.12 -7.26 -0.05
N VAL A 104 15.16 -7.88 -0.74
CA VAL A 104 15.41 -8.89 -1.78
C VAL A 104 15.85 -8.32 -3.12
N CYS A 105 15.87 -6.99 -3.29
CA CYS A 105 16.22 -6.36 -4.55
C CYS A 105 17.70 -6.65 -4.90
N PRO A 106 17.98 -7.37 -6.00
CA PRO A 106 19.33 -7.87 -6.30
C PRO A 106 20.22 -6.83 -7.00
N THR A 107 19.70 -5.65 -7.34
CA THR A 107 20.47 -4.64 -8.08
C THR A 107 21.51 -3.99 -7.17
N PRO A 108 22.73 -3.71 -7.65
CA PRO A 108 23.79 -3.11 -6.83
C PRO A 108 23.37 -1.81 -6.17
N ILE A 109 22.68 -0.96 -6.92
CA ILE A 109 21.87 0.13 -6.39
C ILE A 109 20.43 -0.36 -6.44
N LYS A 110 19.81 -0.51 -5.28
CA LYS A 110 18.44 -1.03 -5.18
C LYS A 110 17.48 -0.17 -6.00
N SER A 111 16.59 -0.82 -6.74
CA SER A 111 15.49 -0.14 -7.46
C SER A 111 14.32 0.23 -6.55
N LEU A 112 14.35 -0.21 -5.29
CA LEU A 112 13.36 0.09 -4.27
C LEU A 112 14.09 0.57 -3.01
N LEU A 113 13.58 1.61 -2.36
CA LEU A 113 14.06 2.11 -1.07
C LEU A 113 12.86 2.53 -0.21
N MET A 114 12.99 2.41 1.11
CA MET A 114 11.94 2.84 2.05
C MET A 114 12.02 4.34 2.31
N PHE A 115 10.87 4.99 2.36
CA PHE A 115 10.70 6.40 2.70
C PHE A 115 9.50 6.58 3.64
N PRO A 116 9.45 7.65 4.45
CA PRO A 116 8.26 7.97 5.24
C PRO A 116 7.01 8.13 4.36
N GLU A 117 5.85 7.70 4.86
CA GLU A 117 4.60 7.64 4.09
C GLU A 117 4.20 8.99 3.50
N TYR A 118 4.43 10.07 4.25
CA TYR A 118 4.06 11.43 3.88
C TYR A 118 4.96 12.04 2.79
N VAL A 119 6.09 11.40 2.45
CA VAL A 119 6.97 11.89 1.39
C VAL A 119 6.39 11.50 0.03
N ASP A 120 6.33 12.45 -0.89
CA ASP A 120 5.89 12.21 -2.26
C ASP A 120 6.91 11.37 -3.03
N ASN A 121 6.41 10.49 -3.90
CA ASN A 121 7.27 9.56 -4.64
C ASN A 121 8.28 10.31 -5.53
N GLU A 122 7.89 11.43 -6.11
CA GLU A 122 8.79 12.24 -6.94
C GLU A 122 9.91 12.89 -6.14
N GLU A 123 9.65 13.26 -4.89
CA GLU A 123 10.67 13.81 -3.98
C GLU A 123 11.63 12.73 -3.50
N ALA A 124 11.09 11.56 -3.17
CA ALA A 124 11.88 10.39 -2.80
C ALA A 124 12.82 9.94 -3.94
N LEU A 125 12.36 9.97 -5.20
CA LEU A 125 13.17 9.60 -6.36
C LEU A 125 14.39 10.52 -6.56
N LYS A 126 14.31 11.80 -6.16
CA LYS A 126 15.45 12.74 -6.25
C LYS A 126 16.57 12.42 -5.27
N GLN A 127 16.29 11.70 -4.19
CA GLN A 127 17.23 11.38 -3.11
C GLN A 127 18.03 10.10 -3.37
N TRP A 128 17.94 9.52 -4.57
CA TRP A 128 18.53 8.22 -4.85
C TRP A 128 20.07 8.26 -4.81
N PRO A 129 20.73 7.25 -4.20
CA PRO A 129 22.17 7.15 -4.23
C PRO A 129 22.64 6.99 -5.69
N LYS A 130 23.65 7.79 -6.06
CA LYS A 130 24.33 7.66 -7.34
C LYS A 130 25.43 6.61 -7.22
N LYS A 131 25.71 5.91 -8.33
CA LYS A 131 26.88 5.05 -8.41
C LYS A 131 28.12 5.94 -8.44
N ASP A 132 29.04 5.71 -7.52
CA ASP A 132 30.40 6.26 -7.61
C ASP A 132 31.13 5.72 -8.87
#